data_AF-C0QJF5-F1
#
_entry.id   AF-C0QJF5-F1
#
_cell.length_a   1.000
_cell.length_b   1.000
_cell.length_c   1.000
_cell.angle_alpha   90.00
_cell.angle_beta   90.00
_cell.angle_gamma   90.00
#
_symmetry.space_group_name_H-M   'P 1'
#
loop_
_entity.id
_entity.type
_entity.pdbx_description
1 polymer ?
#
loop_
_entity_poly.entity_id
_entity_poly.type
_entity_poly.pdbx_seq_one_letter_code
_entity_poly.pdbx_strand_id
1 'polypeptide(L)'
;MKKFNLVGFILVAGGVLVLGFQAIAALMHTDNFWNDLTLSTAMPLDLDRYIQMIPFESLQIGLDYLALDLPLYQLLVALGVICFILGSFSRR
;
A
#
# COMPACT_ATOMS: atom_id res chain seq x y z
N MET A 1 24.51 -1.86 -1.21
CA MET A 1 23.21 -1.63 -1.87
C MET A 1 22.67 -0.29 -1.42
N LYS A 2 22.17 0.58 -2.31
CA LYS A 2 21.59 1.87 -1.90
C LYS A 2 20.40 1.61 -0.98
N LYS A 3 20.29 2.33 0.14
CA LYS A 3 19.22 2.14 1.14
C LYS A 3 17.81 2.16 0.53
N PHE A 4 17.59 3.00 -0.48
CA PHE A 4 16.33 3.09 -1.23
C PHE A 4 15.98 1.83 -2.04
N ASN A 5 16.96 1.15 -2.64
CA ASN A 5 16.70 -0.10 -3.37
C ASN A 5 16.36 -1.24 -2.42
N LEU A 6 16.93 -1.23 -1.20
CA LEU A 6 16.63 -2.24 -0.19
C LEU A 6 15.21 -2.05 0.36
N VAL A 7 14.80 -0.80 0.64
CA VAL A 7 13.42 -0.47 1.03
C VAL A 7 12.43 -0.81 -0.08
N GLY A 8 12.73 -0.48 -1.34
CA GLY A 8 11.90 -0.86 -2.49
C GLY A 8 11.74 -2.37 -2.62
N PHE A 9 12.82 -3.14 -2.44
CA PHE A 9 12.76 -4.60 -2.46
C PHE A 9 11.89 -5.17 -1.34
N ILE A 10 12.02 -4.66 -0.11
CA ILE A 10 11.19 -5.08 1.03
C ILE A 10 9.70 -4.77 0.76
N LEU A 11 9.40 -3.59 0.22
CA LEU A 11 8.03 -3.19 -0.10
C LEU A 11 7.41 -4.09 -1.18
N VAL A 12 8.14 -4.36 -2.26
CA VAL A 12 7.66 -5.29 -3.31
C VAL A 12 7.50 -6.70 -2.76
N ALA A 13 8.50 -7.21 -2.02
CA ALA A 13 8.42 -8.55 -1.43
C ALA A 13 7.24 -8.68 -0.46
N GLY A 14 7.01 -7.67 0.39
CA GLY A 14 5.85 -7.60 1.27
C GLY A 14 4.53 -7.57 0.50
N GLY A 15 4.42 -6.74 -0.54
CA GLY A 15 3.22 -6.66 -1.38
C GLY A 15 2.92 -7.99 -2.09
N VAL A 16 3.93 -8.66 -2.64
CA VAL A 16 3.78 -9.97 -3.29
C VAL A 16 3.37 -11.06 -2.30
N LEU A 17 3.89 -11.04 -1.07
CA LEU A 17 3.50 -11.98 -0.03
C LEU A 17 2.03 -11.80 0.39
N VAL A 18 1.58 -10.55 0.56
CA VAL A 18 0.17 -10.25 0.84
C VAL A 18 -0.73 -10.72 -0.30
N LEU A 19 -0.33 -10.48 -1.55
CA LEU A 19 -1.02 -10.98 -2.74
C LEU A 19 -1.11 -12.51 -2.77
N GLY A 20 0.01 -13.19 -2.51
CA GLY A 20 0.06 -14.65 -2.47
C GLY A 20 -0.84 -15.20 -1.37
N PHE A 21 -0.86 -14.56 -0.21
CA PHE A 21 -1.74 -14.95 0.89
C PHE A 21 -3.22 -14.74 0.55
N GLN A 22 -3.59 -13.59 -0.04
CA GLN A 22 -4.94 -13.34 -0.54
C GLN A 22 -5.37 -14.37 -1.60
N ALA A 23 -4.49 -14.71 -2.55
CA ALA A 23 -4.78 -15.70 -3.57
C ALA A 23 -5.03 -17.10 -2.97
N ILE A 24 -4.21 -17.52 -1.99
CA ILE A 24 -4.40 -18.79 -1.29
C ILE A 24 -5.69 -18.76 -0.45
N ALA A 25 -5.97 -17.65 0.24
CA ALA A 25 -7.19 -17.45 1.02
C ALA A 25 -8.45 -17.52 0.15
N ALA A 26 -8.43 -16.90 -1.03
CA ALA A 26 -9.52 -16.95 -1.99
C ALA A 26 -9.78 -18.39 -2.49
N LEU A 27 -8.73 -19.17 -2.73
CA LEU A 27 -8.83 -20.58 -3.09
C LEU A 27 -9.39 -21.46 -1.95
N MET A 28 -9.21 -21.04 -0.70
CA MET A 28 -9.75 -21.73 0.47
C MET A 28 -11.22 -21.35 0.78
N HIS A 29 -11.88 -20.56 -0.08
CA HIS A 29 -13.28 -20.09 0.11
C HIS A 29 -13.56 -19.55 1.52
N THR A 30 -12.54 -18.99 2.16
CA THR A 30 -12.68 -18.39 3.47
C THR A 30 -12.88 -16.90 3.25
N ASP A 31 -14.02 -16.36 3.70
CA ASP A 31 -14.26 -14.91 3.76
C ASP A 31 -13.25 -14.31 4.74
N ASN A 32 -12.08 -13.98 4.21
CA ASN A 32 -10.92 -13.62 5.00
C ASN A 32 -10.76 -12.11 4.98
N PHE A 33 -10.67 -11.54 6.19
CA PHE A 33 -10.25 -10.16 6.50
C PHE A 33 -9.08 -9.67 5.64
N TRP A 34 -8.23 -10.59 5.19
CA TRP A 34 -7.09 -10.34 4.33
C TRP A 34 -7.44 -9.86 2.93
N ASN A 35 -8.62 -10.13 2.39
CA ASN A 35 -9.04 -9.60 1.08
C ASN A 35 -9.42 -8.12 1.15
N ASP A 36 -10.00 -7.68 2.26
CA ASP A 36 -10.36 -6.27 2.53
C ASP A 36 -9.25 -5.53 3.30
N LEU A 37 -8.01 -6.03 3.25
CA LEU A 37 -6.90 -5.37 3.92
C LEU A 37 -6.55 -4.08 3.17
N THR A 38 -7.02 -2.95 3.67
CA THR A 38 -6.71 -1.60 3.18
C THR A 38 -5.76 -0.90 4.16
N LEU A 39 -5.33 0.33 3.84
CA LEU A 39 -4.41 1.07 4.70
C LEU A 39 -5.06 1.38 6.07
N SER A 40 -6.35 1.71 6.07
CA SER A 40 -7.12 1.96 7.29
C SER A 40 -7.32 0.71 8.13
N THR A 41 -7.42 -0.46 7.51
CA THR A 41 -7.49 -1.73 8.23
C THR A 41 -6.14 -2.11 8.87
N ALA A 42 -5.03 -1.78 8.21
CA ALA A 42 -3.68 -2.10 8.66
C ALA A 42 -3.13 -1.11 9.72
N MET A 43 -3.59 0.15 9.71
CA MET A 43 -3.26 1.14 10.73
C MET A 43 -4.45 1.41 11.64
N PRO A 44 -4.35 1.20 12.97
CA PRO A 44 -5.41 1.53 13.93
C PRO A 44 -5.57 3.06 14.17
N LEU A 45 -5.08 3.87 13.23
CA LEU A 45 -5.18 5.33 13.26
C LEU A 45 -6.42 5.74 12.48
N ASP A 46 -7.15 6.72 13.02
CA ASP A 46 -8.37 7.28 12.48
C ASP A 46 -8.04 8.15 11.24
N LEU A 47 -7.62 7.49 10.16
CA LEU A 47 -7.12 8.11 8.92
C LEU A 47 -8.14 9.08 8.34
N ASP A 48 -9.43 8.78 8.42
CA ASP A 48 -10.53 9.66 8.00
C ASP A 48 -10.43 11.04 8.63
N ARG A 49 -10.11 11.10 9.93
CA ARG A 49 -9.98 12.36 10.65
C ARG A 49 -8.78 13.19 10.17
N TYR A 50 -7.70 12.53 9.79
CA TYR A 50 -6.51 13.21 9.24
C TYR A 50 -6.73 13.66 7.79
N ILE A 51 -7.45 12.87 7.00
CA ILE A 51 -7.81 13.21 5.62
C ILE A 51 -8.74 14.42 5.62
N GLN A 52 -9.75 14.44 6.50
CA GLN A 52 -10.70 15.56 6.65
C GLN A 52 -10.05 16.90 7.06
N MET A 53 -8.84 16.88 7.64
CA MET A 53 -8.10 18.11 7.96
C MET A 53 -7.48 18.80 6.73
N ILE A 54 -7.44 18.14 5.57
CA ILE A 54 -6.83 18.68 4.36
C ILE A 54 -7.82 19.61 3.66
N PRO A 55 -7.49 20.91 3.47
CA PRO A 55 -8.43 21.90 2.92
C PRO A 55 -8.66 21.76 1.40
N PHE A 56 -7.91 20.88 0.73
CA PHE A 56 -8.02 20.64 -0.71
C PHE A 56 -8.88 19.41 -0.98
N GLU A 57 -10.09 19.62 -1.49
CA GLU A 57 -11.08 18.57 -1.76
C GLU A 57 -10.54 17.49 -2.72
N SER A 58 -9.82 17.89 -3.78
CA SER A 58 -9.22 16.95 -4.73
C SER A 58 -8.16 16.04 -4.08
N LEU A 59 -7.46 16.56 -3.07
CA LEU A 59 -6.41 15.84 -2.34
C LEU A 59 -7.02 14.92 -1.28
N GLN A 60 -8.13 15.35 -0.65
CA GLN A 60 -8.96 14.49 0.20
C GLN A 60 -9.45 13.28 -0.56
N ILE A 61 -10.14 13.45 -1.70
CA ILE A 61 -10.70 12.34 -2.49
C ILE A 61 -9.60 11.34 -2.89
N GLY A 62 -8.43 11.84 -3.30
CA GLY A 62 -7.31 10.98 -3.66
C GLY A 62 -6.75 10.19 -2.48
N LEU A 63 -6.64 10.81 -1.30
CA LEU A 63 -6.18 10.14 -0.09
C LEU A 63 -7.20 9.16 0.47
N ASP A 64 -8.48 9.49 0.37
CA ASP A 64 -9.61 8.66 0.79
C ASP A 64 -9.61 7.34 0.00
N TYR A 65 -9.56 7.44 -1.33
CA TYR A 65 -9.44 6.28 -2.20
C TYR A 65 -8.19 5.44 -1.88
N LEU A 66 -7.06 6.10 -1.67
CA LEU A 66 -5.77 5.42 -1.46
C LEU A 66 -5.67 4.77 -0.07
N ALA A 67 -6.39 5.29 0.93
CA ALA A 67 -6.38 4.78 2.29
C ALA A 67 -7.50 3.75 2.57
N LEU A 68 -8.69 3.98 2.02
CA LEU A 68 -9.91 3.23 2.35
C LEU A 68 -10.31 2.20 1.28
N ASP A 69 -10.14 2.50 0.00
CA ASP A 69 -10.61 1.63 -1.08
C ASP A 69 -9.49 0.79 -1.70
N LEU A 70 -8.25 1.29 -1.67
CA LEU A 70 -7.14 0.62 -2.34
C LEU A 70 -6.62 -0.57 -1.51
N PRO A 71 -6.57 -1.79 -2.08
CA PRO A 71 -5.99 -2.93 -1.40
C PRO A 71 -4.52 -2.69 -1.05
N LEU A 72 -4.13 -3.06 0.17
CA LEU A 72 -2.80 -2.78 0.71
C LEU A 72 -1.68 -3.35 -0.17
N TYR A 73 -1.88 -4.52 -0.79
CA TYR A 73 -0.88 -5.11 -1.68
C TYR A 73 -0.56 -4.21 -2.89
N GLN A 74 -1.57 -3.53 -3.45
CA GLN A 74 -1.39 -2.64 -4.60
C GLN A 74 -0.54 -1.44 -4.20
N LEU A 75 -0.82 -0.90 -3.01
CA LEU A 75 -0.09 0.21 -2.42
C LEU A 75 1.38 -0.14 -2.16
N LEU A 76 1.66 -1.30 -1.55
CA LEU A 76 3.03 -1.76 -1.30
C LEU A 76 3.82 -1.98 -2.59
N VAL A 77 3.19 -2.62 -3.60
CA VAL A 77 3.84 -2.86 -4.89
C VAL A 77 4.13 -1.53 -5.59
N ALA A 78 3.16 -0.61 -5.63
CA ALA A 78 3.32 0.71 -6.25
C ALA A 78 4.43 1.53 -5.58
N LEU A 79 4.44 1.60 -4.24
CA LEU A 79 5.49 2.28 -3.48
C LEU A 79 6.86 1.64 -3.70
N GLY A 80 6.92 0.31 -3.72
CA GLY A 80 8.16 -0.42 -3.99
C GLY A 80 8.74 -0.09 -5.37
N VAL A 81 7.90 -0.04 -6.40
CA VAL A 81 8.30 0.36 -7.77
C VAL A 81 8.78 1.82 -7.79
N ILE A 82 8.07 2.75 -7.13
CA ILE A 82 8.49 4.15 -7.03
C ILE A 82 9.86 4.27 -6.34
N CYS A 83 10.09 3.53 -5.24
CA CYS A 83 11.39 3.51 -4.57
C CYS A 83 12.51 2.98 -5.48
N PHE A 84 12.24 1.98 -6.33
CA PHE A 84 13.20 1.51 -7.33
C PHE A 84 13.51 2.58 -8.37
N ILE A 85 12.49 3.28 -8.88
CA ILE A 85 12.65 4.38 -9.83
C ILE A 85 13.50 5.49 -9.21
N LEU A 86 13.14 5.97 -8.02
CA LEU A 86 13.89 7.01 -7.31
C LEU A 86 15.34 6.59 -6.99
N GLY A 87 15.54 5.34 -6.56
CA GLY A 87 16.87 4.79 -6.33
C GLY A 87 17.72 4.68 -7.61
N SER A 88 17.07 4.46 -8.76
CA SER A 88 17.68 4.45 -10.09
C SER A 88 18.03 5.86 -10.57
N PHE A 89 17.15 6.86 -10.36
CA PHE A 89 17.40 8.25 -10.73
C PHE A 89 18.44 8.95 -9.82
N SER A 90 18.54 8.54 -8.56
CA SER A 90 19.62 8.94 -7.62
C SER A 90 21.04 8.54 -8.10
N ARG A 91 21.20 7.94 -9.29
CA ARG A 91 22.52 7.70 -9.91
C ARG A 91 23.09 8.91 -10.68
N ARG A 92 22.38 10.02 -10.85
CA ARG A 92 22.96 11.25 -11.42
C ARG A 92 23.51 12.16 -10.32
#